data_AF-A0A4S1E1P0-F1
#
_entry.id   AF-A0A4S1E1P0-F1
#
_cell.length_a   1.000
_cell.length_b   1.000
_cell.length_c   1.000
_cell.angle_alpha   90.00
_cell.angle_beta   90.00
_cell.angle_gamma   90.00
#
_symmetry.space_group_name_H-M   'P 1'
#
loop_
_entity.id
_entity.type
_entity.pdbx_description
1 polymer ?
#
loop_
_entity_poly.entity_id
_entity_poly.type
_entity_poly.pdbx_seq_one_letter_code
_entity_poly.pdbx_strand_id
1 'polypeptide(L)'
;MKKTLYRPKSDRLSRLLFQLKIFRYEFVESRPVVYVGESGFAVGAPRNRGYSIKGQKYYASKDWHARGRINAIGAITNFKLLNVCLFDANINADVFYAWLTQELLPNIPDNPVIVIDNV
;
A
#
# COMPACT_ATOMS: atom_id res chain seq x y z
N MET A 1 -2.45 -16.97 -17.34
CA MET A 1 -2.89 -17.65 -16.09
C MET A 1 -3.80 -16.70 -15.31
N LYS A 2 -5.06 -17.05 -15.06
CA LYS A 2 -5.91 -16.28 -14.14
C LYS A 2 -5.37 -16.47 -12.72
N LYS A 3 -5.06 -15.37 -12.01
CA LYS A 3 -4.77 -15.41 -10.57
C LYS A 3 -5.94 -16.12 -9.88
N THR A 4 -5.70 -17.30 -9.31
CA THR A 4 -6.66 -17.95 -8.41
C THR A 4 -6.99 -16.99 -7.28
N LEU A 5 -8.28 -16.77 -6.99
CA LEU A 5 -8.77 -15.89 -5.92
C LEU A 5 -8.36 -16.36 -4.50
N TYR A 6 -7.60 -17.45 -4.41
CA TYR A 6 -7.06 -17.98 -3.17
C TYR A 6 -5.76 -17.25 -2.82
N ARG A 7 -5.85 -16.31 -1.87
CA ARG A 7 -4.66 -15.78 -1.20
C ARG A 7 -4.15 -16.88 -0.24
N PRO A 8 -2.97 -17.49 -0.47
CA PRO A 8 -2.44 -18.48 0.46
C PRO A 8 -2.34 -17.86 1.85
N LYS A 9 -2.79 -18.60 2.87
CA LYS A 9 -2.65 -18.15 4.27
C LYS A 9 -1.17 -17.97 4.58
N SER A 10 -0.86 -16.97 5.39
CA SER A 10 0.51 -16.64 5.78
C SER A 10 1.24 -17.88 6.30
N ASP A 11 2.35 -18.25 5.64
CA ASP A 11 3.24 -19.27 6.18
C ASP A 11 3.99 -18.69 7.39
N ARG A 12 3.84 -19.36 8.55
CA ARG A 12 4.42 -18.89 9.81
C ARG A 12 5.94 -18.93 9.78
N LEU A 13 6.54 -19.94 9.13
CA LEU A 13 7.99 -20.09 9.06
C LEU A 13 8.61 -19.01 8.17
N SER A 14 8.05 -18.80 6.97
CA SER A 14 8.48 -17.72 6.08
C SER A 14 8.33 -16.35 6.73
N ARG A 15 7.24 -16.12 7.48
CA ARG A 15 7.05 -14.88 8.23
C ARG A 15 8.12 -14.70 9.31
N LEU A 16 8.44 -15.75 10.08
CA LEU A 16 9.47 -15.69 11.11
C LEU A 16 10.84 -15.41 10.49
N LEU A 17 11.19 -16.12 9.42
CA LEU A 17 12.45 -15.90 8.68
C LEU A 17 12.55 -14.48 8.14
N PHE A 18 11.46 -13.93 7.64
CA PHE A 18 11.40 -12.54 7.19
C PHE A 18 11.65 -11.56 8.34
N GLN A 19 10.98 -11.74 9.49
CA GLN A 19 11.17 -10.90 10.67
C GLN A 19 12.62 -10.94 11.18
N LEU A 20 13.25 -12.11 11.19
CA LEU A 20 14.66 -12.26 11.57
C LEU A 20 15.61 -11.53 10.59
N LYS A 21 15.31 -11.56 9.29
CA LYS A 21 16.09 -10.80 8.29
C LYS A 21 15.96 -9.29 8.51
N ILE A 22 14.75 -8.79 8.72
CA ILE A 22 14.52 -7.37 9.02
C ILE A 22 15.25 -6.96 10.29
N PHE A 23 15.16 -7.76 11.36
CA PHE A 23 15.87 -7.51 12.60
C PHE A 23 17.39 -7.40 12.37
N ARG A 24 17.97 -8.30 11.57
CA ARG A 24 19.40 -8.25 11.26
C ARG A 24 19.78 -6.96 10.52
N TYR A 25 19.01 -6.58 9.50
CA TYR A 25 19.29 -5.36 8.74
C TYR A 25 19.21 -4.11 9.60
N GLU A 26 18.17 -4.00 10.41
CA GLU A 26 17.89 -2.80 11.19
C GLU A 26 18.81 -2.67 12.42
N PHE A 27 19.00 -3.75 13.19
CA PHE A 27 19.68 -3.70 14.49
C PHE A 27 21.13 -4.20 14.48
N VAL A 28 21.52 -5.03 13.51
CA VAL A 28 22.90 -5.56 13.43
C VAL A 28 23.69 -4.80 12.37
N GLU A 29 23.13 -4.66 11.17
CA GLU A 29 23.79 -3.97 10.04
C GLU A 29 23.55 -2.45 10.05
N SER A 30 22.67 -1.94 10.92
CA SER A 30 22.30 -0.52 11.02
C SER A 30 21.86 0.10 9.68
N ARG A 31 21.13 -0.68 8.88
CA ARG A 31 20.63 -0.27 7.56
C ARG A 31 19.18 0.22 7.66
N PRO A 32 18.84 1.40 7.13
CA PRO A 32 17.47 1.87 7.10
C PRO A 32 16.57 0.92 6.30
N VAL A 33 15.45 0.51 6.90
CA VAL A 33 14.44 -0.31 6.20
C VAL A 33 13.34 0.62 5.66
N VAL A 34 13.08 0.50 4.37
CA VAL A 34 12.08 1.29 3.65
C VAL A 34 11.00 0.35 3.14
N TYR A 35 9.78 0.51 3.64
CA TYR A 35 8.62 -0.29 3.22
C TYR A 35 7.86 0.45 2.13
N VAL A 36 7.63 -0.21 1.01
CA VAL A 36 6.87 0.32 -0.13
C VAL A 36 5.53 -0.39 -0.21
N GLY A 37 4.48 0.34 -0.58
CA GLY A 37 3.17 -0.25 -0.81
C GLY A 37 2.27 0.59 -1.72
N GLU A 38 1.21 -0.05 -2.21
CA GLU A 38 0.16 0.57 -3.01
C GLU A 38 -1.16 0.61 -2.22
N SER A 39 -1.95 1.67 -2.42
CA SER A 39 -3.32 1.75 -1.92
C SER A 39 -4.24 2.41 -2.94
N GLY A 40 -5.36 1.76 -3.27
CA GLY A 40 -6.41 2.32 -4.13
C GLY A 40 -7.53 2.98 -3.33
N PHE A 41 -7.88 4.21 -3.71
CA PHE A 41 -8.93 5.01 -3.08
C PHE A 41 -10.09 5.25 -4.06
N ALA A 42 -11.31 4.88 -3.67
CA ALA A 42 -12.50 5.18 -4.46
C ALA A 42 -12.86 6.67 -4.34
N VAL A 43 -13.07 7.34 -5.48
CA VAL A 43 -13.39 8.78 -5.52
C VAL A 43 -14.81 9.05 -4.97
N GLY A 44 -15.74 8.12 -5.17
CA GLY A 44 -17.15 8.26 -4.78
C GLY A 44 -17.59 7.28 -3.68
N ALA A 45 -17.03 7.39 -2.47
CA ALA A 45 -17.50 6.58 -1.34
C ALA A 45 -18.72 7.23 -0.66
N PRO A 46 -19.84 6.51 -0.45
CA PRO A 46 -20.98 7.06 0.28
C PRO A 46 -20.61 7.31 1.75
N ARG A 47 -21.22 8.35 2.35
CA ARG A 47 -21.01 8.66 3.76
C ARG A 47 -21.48 7.50 4.65
N ASN A 48 -20.70 7.20 5.69
CA ASN A 48 -21.04 6.15 6.67
C ASN A 48 -22.25 6.51 7.54
N ARG A 49 -22.69 7.77 7.54
CA ARG A 49 -23.83 8.28 8.33
C ARG A 49 -24.66 9.22 7.47
N GLY A 50 -25.97 9.15 7.66
CA GLY A 50 -26.96 10.05 7.07
C GLY A 50 -27.97 10.51 8.12
N TYR A 51 -28.70 11.57 7.81
CA TYR A 51 -29.77 12.08 8.68
C TYR A 51 -31.10 11.45 8.27
N SER A 52 -31.92 11.08 9.26
CA SER A 52 -33.32 10.68 9.09
C SER A 52 -34.18 11.32 10.17
N ILE A 53 -35.49 11.31 9.94
CA ILE A 53 -36.47 11.67 10.96
C ILE A 53 -36.27 10.74 12.17
N LYS A 54 -36.35 11.31 13.38
CA LYS A 54 -36.20 10.56 14.63
C LYS A 54 -37.12 9.33 14.64
N GLY A 55 -36.55 8.15 14.85
CA GLY A 55 -37.27 6.87 14.84
C GLY A 55 -37.33 6.18 13.47
N GLN A 56 -36.84 6.79 12.39
CA GLN A 56 -36.80 6.17 11.06
C GLN A 56 -35.39 5.72 10.67
N LYS A 57 -35.32 4.56 9.99
CA LYS A 57 -34.08 4.06 9.39
C LYS A 57 -33.72 4.88 8.16
N TYR A 58 -32.44 5.24 8.05
CA TYR A 58 -31.86 5.82 6.85
C TYR A 58 -31.29 4.70 5.97
N TYR A 59 -31.63 4.71 4.68
CA TYR A 59 -31.10 3.79 3.68
C TYR A 59 -30.27 4.55 2.65
N ALA A 60 -29.11 4.02 2.29
CA ALA A 60 -28.28 4.52 1.22
C ALA A 60 -27.83 3.37 0.32
N SER A 61 -27.65 3.66 -0.97
CA SER A 61 -27.04 2.73 -1.92
C SER A 61 -25.55 2.97 -2.02
N LYS A 62 -24.78 1.88 -2.19
CA LYS A 62 -23.36 1.92 -2.51
C LYS A 62 -23.14 1.16 -3.81
N ASP A 63 -22.72 1.88 -4.85
CA ASP A 63 -22.26 1.26 -6.08
C ASP A 63 -20.84 0.71 -5.88
N TRP A 64 -20.72 -0.62 -5.80
CA TRP A 64 -19.43 -1.30 -5.67
C TRP A 64 -18.62 -1.30 -6.97
N HIS A 65 -19.25 -0.99 -8.11
CA HIS A 65 -18.63 -0.93 -9.43
C HIS A 65 -18.38 0.51 -9.92
N ALA A 66 -18.61 1.50 -9.06
CA ALA A 66 -18.34 2.89 -9.37
C ALA A 66 -16.91 3.05 -9.90
N ARG A 67 -16.80 3.69 -11.08
CA ARG A 67 -15.53 3.99 -11.75
C ARG A 67 -14.88 5.22 -11.10
N GLY A 68 -13.57 5.34 -11.25
CA GLY A 68 -12.77 6.38 -10.61
C GLY A 68 -12.10 5.85 -9.35
N ARG A 69 -10.82 5.50 -9.49
CA ARG A 69 -9.95 5.13 -8.39
C ARG A 69 -8.67 5.92 -8.52
N ILE A 70 -8.25 6.55 -7.42
CA ILE A 70 -6.92 7.14 -7.31
C ILE A 70 -6.06 6.10 -6.61
N ASN A 71 -5.00 5.67 -7.26
CA ASN A 71 -4.03 4.77 -6.64
C ASN A 71 -2.87 5.60 -6.08
N ALA A 72 -2.44 5.28 -4.87
CA ALA A 72 -1.27 5.86 -4.25
C ALA A 72 -0.16 4.81 -4.22
N ILE A 73 1.05 5.23 -4.58
CA ILE A 73 2.28 4.49 -4.25
C ILE A 73 2.99 5.31 -3.19
N GLY A 74 3.44 4.66 -2.12
CA GLY A 74 4.17 5.35 -1.07
C GLY A 74 5.25 4.49 -0.44
N ALA A 75 6.23 5.18 0.15
CA ALA A 75 7.29 4.58 0.94
C ALA A 75 7.29 5.14 2.37
N ILE A 76 7.43 4.26 3.35
CA ILE A 76 7.56 4.63 4.76
C ILE A 76 8.86 4.08 5.34
N THR A 77 9.47 4.83 6.25
CA THR A 77 10.62 4.40 7.05
C THR A 77 10.56 5.03 8.43
N ASN A 78 10.90 4.31 9.48
CA ASN A 78 10.84 4.79 10.87
C ASN A 78 9.51 5.48 11.24
N PHE A 79 8.38 4.90 10.80
CA PHE A 79 7.02 5.45 10.95
C PHE A 79 6.80 6.84 10.34
N LYS A 80 7.70 7.29 9.45
CA LYS A 80 7.58 8.54 8.69
C LYS A 80 7.33 8.23 7.22
N LEU A 81 6.45 9.02 6.61
CA LEU A 81 6.20 8.96 5.17
C LEU A 81 7.37 9.63 4.45
N LEU A 82 8.04 8.88 3.58
CA LEU A 82 9.21 9.35 2.85
C LEU A 82 8.81 9.96 1.50
N ASN A 83 7.97 9.26 0.75
CA ASN A 83 7.42 9.75 -0.51
C ASN A 83 6.01 9.15 -0.71
N VAL A 84 5.12 9.92 -1.32
CA VAL A 84 3.82 9.45 -1.80
C VAL A 84 3.47 10.13 -3.12
N CYS A 85 3.03 9.34 -4.10
CA CYS A 85 2.51 9.85 -5.36
C CYS A 85 1.12 9.27 -5.62
N LEU A 86 0.24 10.10 -6.19
CA LEU A 86 -1.13 9.75 -6.56
C LEU A 86 -1.25 9.63 -8.07
N PHE A 87 -1.95 8.60 -8.52
CA PHE A 87 -2.14 8.28 -9.92
C PHE A 87 -3.64 8.06 -10.20
N ASP A 88 -4.18 8.77 -11.19
CA ASP A 88 -5.50 8.51 -11.76
C ASP A 88 -5.40 7.42 -12.85
N ALA A 89 -4.71 6.33 -12.52
CA ALA A 89 -4.46 5.20 -13.41
C ALA A 89 -4.11 3.96 -12.58
N ASN A 90 -4.20 2.77 -13.20
CA ASN A 90 -3.68 1.55 -12.60
C ASN A 90 -2.16 1.60 -12.51
N ILE A 91 -1.61 1.13 -11.40
CA ILE A 91 -0.16 1.00 -11.25
C ILE A 91 0.29 -0.28 -11.96
N ASN A 92 0.97 -0.11 -13.08
CA ASN A 92 1.65 -1.20 -13.77
C ASN A 92 3.16 -1.17 -13.46
N ALA A 93 3.90 -2.12 -14.01
CA ALA A 93 5.35 -2.22 -13.80
C ALA A 93 6.10 -0.95 -14.26
N ASP A 94 5.68 -0.32 -15.37
CA ASP A 94 6.34 0.86 -15.91
C ASP A 94 6.11 2.09 -15.02
N VAL A 95 4.88 2.31 -14.56
CA VAL A 95 4.54 3.39 -13.63
C VAL A 95 5.28 3.21 -12.30
N PHE A 96 5.31 1.98 -11.78
CA PHE A 96 6.05 1.67 -10.57
C PHE A 96 7.56 1.91 -10.74
N TYR A 97 8.14 1.46 -11.85
CA TYR A 97 9.56 1.65 -12.14
C TYR A 97 9.93 3.12 -12.31
N ALA A 98 9.09 3.90 -13.00
CA ALA A 98 9.27 5.34 -13.14
C ALA A 98 9.23 6.03 -11.77
N TRP A 99 8.23 5.75 -10.95
CA TRP A 99 8.16 6.28 -9.59
C TRP A 99 9.36 5.86 -8.73
N LEU A 100 9.76 4.58 -8.78
CA LEU A 100 10.92 4.07 -8.03
C LEU A 100 12.19 4.85 -8.38
N THR A 101 12.47 5.00 -9.67
CA THR A 101 13.73 5.60 -10.16
C THR A 101 13.75 7.11 -10.09
N GLN A 102 12.62 7.78 -10.32
CA GLN A 102 12.54 9.23 -10.43
C GLN A 102 12.15 9.91 -9.11
N GLU A 103 11.38 9.22 -8.25
CA GLU A 103 10.83 9.81 -7.02
C GLU A 103 11.42 9.18 -5.76
N LEU A 104 11.43 7.84 -5.67
CA LEU A 104 11.86 7.17 -4.44
C LEU A 104 13.39 7.20 -4.26
N LEU A 105 14.13 6.65 -5.22
CA LEU A 105 15.58 6.47 -5.11
C LEU A 105 16.36 7.79 -4.90
N PRO A 106 15.98 8.94 -5.50
CA PRO A 106 16.65 10.21 -5.22
C PRO A 106 16.47 10.72 -3.78
N ASN A 107 15.42 10.29 -3.09
CA ASN A 107 15.04 10.78 -1.76
C ASN A 107 15.22 9.72 -0.65
N ILE A 108 15.88 8.60 -0.95
CA ILE A 108 16.04 7.47 -0.03
C ILE A 108 17.28 7.63 0.86
N PRO A 109 17.29 7.09 2.10
CA PRO A 109 18.49 7.08 2.92
C PRO A 109 19.61 6.24 2.32
N ASP A 110 20.85 6.52 2.70
CA ASP A 110 22.01 5.76 2.22
C ASP A 110 21.96 4.27 2.61
N ASN A 111 22.38 3.42 1.67
CA ASN A 111 22.44 1.95 1.80
C ASN A 111 21.15 1.29 2.37
N PRO A 112 19.96 1.62 1.83
CA PRO A 112 18.70 1.17 2.40
C PRO A 112 18.43 -0.30 2.07
N VAL A 113 17.54 -0.91 2.84
CA VAL A 113 16.87 -2.17 2.48
C VAL A 113 15.44 -1.85 2.09
N ILE A 114 15.11 -2.04 0.82
CA ILE A 114 13.76 -1.82 0.31
C ILE A 114 12.95 -3.11 0.46
N VAL A 115 11.78 -3.01 1.09
CA VAL A 115 10.83 -4.10 1.27
C VAL A 115 9.60 -3.82 0.43
N ILE A 116 9.28 -4.76 -0.45
CA ILE A 116 8.12 -4.71 -1.36
C ILE A 116 7.36 -6.03 -1.19
N ASP A 117 6.04 -5.99 -1.32
CA ASP A 117 5.23 -7.19 -1.34
C ASP A 117 5.42 -7.98 -2.65
N ASN A 118 5.24 -9.30 -2.55
CA ASN A 118 5.26 -10.18 -3.72
C ASN A 118 3.85 -10.23 -4.31
N VAL A 119 3.57 -9.34 -5.27
CA VAL A 119 2.25 -9.12 -5.89
C VAL A 119 1.87 -10.18 -6.92
#